data_AF-A0A945BEG5-F1
#
_entry.id   AF-A0A945BEG5-F1
#
_cell.length_a   1.000
_cell.length_b   1.000
_cell.length_c   1.000
_cell.angle_alpha   90.00
_cell.angle_beta   90.00
_cell.angle_gamma   90.00
#
_symmetry.space_group_name_H-M   'P 1'
#
loop_
_entity.id
_entity.type
_entity.pdbx_description
1 polymer ?
#
loop_
_entity_poly.entity_id
_entity_poly.type
_entity_poly.pdbx_seq_one_letter_code
_entity_poly.pdbx_strand_id
1 'polypeptide(L)'
;TTVNKVCGSAMKSIMLGGNALRSGQASVVVAGGMESMSGAPYLLPQARQGYRFGHAQMLDHMQYDGLQDAYQGVAMGNFAETCASKYQFSREMQDAFAIESLNRAKQAIERGYFANEVAPVTVSNRRGDVVVDTDEQPGNAKPEKIPQLRPAFQKDGSVTAANASSISDGAAALALMMSDEAEARGLKPIALIHGYDESAQEPEWFTTAPVTAVQNTLKRVGWSIDEVDLWEINEAFAVVAMAAMHELSIPHSKLNVHGGACALGHPIGASGARILVTLIHAMQRRGDKKGMASLCIGGGEATAMAIELVG
;
A
#
# COMPACT_ATOMS: atom_id res chain seq x y z
N THR A 1 -17.02 -12.44 1.23
CA THR A 1 -17.45 -11.03 1.10
C THR A 1 -16.34 -10.24 0.46
N THR A 2 -16.66 -9.30 -0.44
CA THR A 2 -15.69 -8.34 -1.01
C THR A 2 -15.80 -7.02 -0.27
N VAL A 3 -14.67 -6.44 0.12
CA VAL A 3 -14.60 -5.18 0.87
C VAL A 3 -13.97 -4.13 -0.03
N ASN A 4 -14.62 -2.98 -0.17
CA ASN A 4 -14.04 -1.81 -0.81
C ASN A 4 -13.82 -0.71 0.24
N LYS A 5 -12.55 -0.39 0.46
CA LYS A 5 -12.07 0.78 1.19
C LYS A 5 -10.88 1.38 0.43
N VAL A 6 -11.02 1.48 -0.91
CA VAL A 6 -9.99 1.92 -1.87
C VAL A 6 -8.64 1.25 -1.58
N CYS A 7 -7.55 2.01 -1.39
CA CYS A 7 -6.21 1.49 -1.08
C CYS A 7 -6.19 0.62 0.19
N GLY A 8 -7.05 0.94 1.17
CA GLY A 8 -7.15 0.25 2.46
C GLY A 8 -7.94 -1.05 2.44
N SER A 9 -8.49 -1.46 1.28
CA SER A 9 -9.40 -2.61 1.18
C SER A 9 -8.82 -3.89 1.77
N ALA A 10 -7.60 -4.25 1.38
CA ALA A 10 -6.94 -5.45 1.87
C ALA A 10 -6.71 -5.43 3.39
N MET A 11 -6.19 -4.33 3.92
CA MET A 11 -5.95 -4.20 5.36
C MET A 11 -7.27 -4.19 6.14
N LYS A 12 -8.31 -3.52 5.62
CA LYS A 12 -9.65 -3.53 6.21
C LYS A 12 -10.23 -4.95 6.25
N SER A 13 -10.01 -5.76 5.22
CA SER A 13 -10.46 -7.16 5.22
C SER A 13 -9.80 -7.97 6.35
N ILE A 14 -8.51 -7.72 6.63
CA ILE A 14 -7.76 -8.36 7.72
C ILE A 14 -8.29 -7.90 9.07
N MET A 15 -8.56 -6.60 9.23
CA MET A 15 -9.20 -6.05 10.45
C MET A 15 -10.58 -6.70 10.70
N LEU A 16 -11.40 -6.85 9.66
CA LEU A 16 -12.70 -7.51 9.75
C LEU A 16 -12.56 -9.00 10.08
N GLY A 17 -11.59 -9.70 9.48
CA GLY A 17 -11.28 -11.09 9.80
C GLY A 17 -10.84 -11.27 11.25
N GLY A 18 -9.95 -10.41 11.75
CA GLY A 18 -9.54 -10.38 13.15
C GLY A 18 -10.71 -10.13 14.11
N ASN A 19 -11.62 -9.22 13.77
CA ASN A 19 -12.84 -8.99 14.56
C ASN A 19 -13.75 -10.23 14.60
N ALA A 20 -13.95 -10.89 13.45
CA ALA A 20 -14.77 -12.09 13.37
C ALA A 20 -14.21 -13.23 14.25
N LEU A 21 -12.89 -13.45 14.21
CA LEU A 21 -12.18 -14.41 15.07
C LEU A 21 -12.36 -14.06 16.56
N ARG A 22 -12.07 -12.82 16.95
CA ARG A 22 -12.18 -12.36 18.35
C ARG A 22 -13.61 -12.43 18.91
N SER A 23 -14.62 -12.29 18.05
CA SER A 23 -16.03 -12.41 18.45
C SER A 23 -16.54 -13.85 18.50
N GLY A 24 -15.73 -14.84 18.09
CA GLY A 24 -16.13 -16.24 18.00
C GLY A 24 -17.04 -16.57 16.82
N GLN A 25 -17.20 -15.65 15.86
CA GLN A 25 -18.01 -15.87 14.64
C GLN A 25 -17.29 -16.74 13.60
N ALA A 26 -15.97 -16.83 13.68
CA ALA A 26 -15.15 -17.71 12.86
C ALA A 26 -14.00 -18.28 13.70
N SER A 27 -13.49 -19.46 13.32
CA SER A 27 -12.26 -20.04 13.89
C SER A 27 -11.05 -19.88 12.98
N VAL A 28 -11.27 -19.79 11.67
CA VAL A 28 -10.23 -19.58 10.64
C VAL A 28 -10.76 -18.60 9.60
N VAL A 29 -9.94 -17.64 9.19
CA VAL A 29 -10.27 -16.66 8.15
C VAL A 29 -9.10 -16.52 7.17
N VAL A 30 -9.38 -16.48 5.86
CA VAL A 30 -8.44 -15.98 4.86
C VAL A 30 -8.84 -14.55 4.52
N ALA A 31 -7.91 -13.61 4.64
CA ALA A 31 -8.14 -12.19 4.39
C ALA A 31 -6.97 -11.60 3.60
N GLY A 32 -7.23 -10.54 2.85
CA GLY A 32 -6.26 -9.97 1.93
C GLY A 32 -6.93 -9.07 0.89
N GLY A 33 -6.27 -8.89 -0.24
CA GLY A 33 -6.85 -8.20 -1.37
C GLY A 33 -6.15 -8.54 -2.68
N MET A 34 -6.80 -8.14 -3.76
CA MET A 34 -6.35 -8.37 -5.12
C MET A 34 -6.77 -7.17 -5.96
N GLU A 35 -5.96 -6.84 -6.96
CA GLU A 35 -6.26 -5.80 -7.93
C GLU A 35 -5.65 -6.17 -9.28
N SER A 36 -6.39 -5.92 -10.35
CA SER A 36 -5.83 -5.86 -11.71
C SER A 36 -6.23 -4.54 -12.34
N MET A 37 -5.39 -3.53 -12.13
CA MET A 37 -5.59 -2.20 -12.69
C MET A 37 -5.43 -2.20 -14.21
N SER A 38 -4.52 -3.02 -14.75
CA SER A 38 -4.38 -3.20 -16.21
C SER A 38 -5.63 -3.82 -16.86
N GLY A 39 -6.45 -4.52 -16.07
CA GLY A 39 -7.71 -5.12 -16.51
C GLY A 39 -8.93 -4.20 -16.39
N ALA A 40 -8.77 -2.95 -15.93
CA ALA A 40 -9.89 -2.04 -15.73
C ALA A 40 -10.58 -1.65 -17.06
N PRO A 41 -11.92 -1.68 -17.14
CA PRO A 41 -12.64 -1.34 -18.36
C PRO A 41 -12.80 0.17 -18.56
N TYR A 42 -13.29 0.55 -19.73
CA TYR A 42 -13.90 1.86 -19.94
C TYR A 42 -15.42 1.79 -19.73
N LEU A 43 -16.02 2.86 -19.21
CA LEU A 43 -17.45 2.96 -18.89
C LEU A 43 -18.16 3.96 -19.82
N LEU A 44 -19.41 3.65 -20.16
CA LEU A 44 -20.33 4.50 -20.91
C LEU A 44 -21.59 4.76 -20.08
N PRO A 45 -21.64 5.85 -19.28
CA PRO A 45 -22.66 6.04 -18.25
C PRO A 45 -24.11 6.02 -18.74
N GLN A 46 -24.36 6.49 -19.97
CA GLN A 46 -25.72 6.59 -20.51
C GLN A 46 -26.03 5.49 -21.54
N ALA A 47 -25.11 4.55 -21.80
CA ALA A 47 -25.33 3.50 -22.81
C ALA A 47 -26.58 2.66 -22.56
N ARG A 48 -26.95 2.48 -21.28
CA ARG A 48 -28.18 1.76 -20.91
C ARG A 48 -29.46 2.48 -21.29
N GLN A 49 -29.50 3.81 -21.17
CA GLN A 49 -30.69 4.63 -21.49
C GLN A 49 -30.67 5.17 -22.92
N GLY A 50 -29.51 5.16 -23.57
CA GLY A 50 -29.27 5.69 -24.91
C GLY A 50 -28.82 7.16 -24.89
N TYR A 51 -27.85 7.48 -25.75
CA TYR A 51 -27.27 8.83 -25.86
C TYR A 51 -28.08 9.80 -26.76
N ARG A 52 -29.11 9.31 -27.45
CA ARG A 52 -29.94 10.04 -28.42
C ARG A 52 -29.15 10.70 -29.56
N PHE A 53 -28.56 11.88 -29.35
CA PHE A 53 -27.82 12.64 -30.36
C PHE A 53 -26.79 13.57 -29.69
N GLY A 54 -25.51 13.47 -30.08
CA GLY A 54 -24.41 14.29 -29.55
C GLY A 54 -23.17 13.48 -29.18
N HIS A 55 -22.07 14.17 -28.86
CA HIS A 55 -20.86 13.54 -28.34
C HIS A 55 -21.04 13.11 -26.88
N ALA A 56 -20.32 12.07 -26.47
CA ALA A 56 -20.33 11.55 -25.12
C ALA A 56 -18.92 11.23 -24.62
N GLN A 57 -18.74 11.32 -23.30
CA GLN A 57 -17.51 10.93 -22.63
C GLN A 57 -17.51 9.42 -22.36
N MET A 58 -16.37 8.80 -22.60
CA MET A 58 -16.04 7.47 -22.12
C MET A 58 -15.16 7.62 -20.88
N LEU A 59 -15.56 7.03 -19.77
CA LEU A 59 -14.84 7.16 -18.50
C LEU A 59 -13.84 6.01 -18.35
N ASP A 60 -12.63 6.32 -17.92
CA ASP A 60 -11.67 5.31 -17.48
C ASP A 60 -12.07 4.83 -16.08
N HIS A 61 -12.42 3.55 -15.91
CA HIS A 61 -12.88 3.00 -14.62
C HIS A 61 -11.82 3.12 -13.53
N MET A 62 -10.56 2.84 -13.86
CA MET A 62 -9.46 2.91 -12.90
C MET A 62 -9.30 4.33 -12.38
N GLN A 63 -9.34 5.32 -13.28
CA GLN A 63 -9.29 6.71 -12.86
C GLN A 63 -10.51 7.09 -12.03
N TYR A 64 -11.72 6.79 -12.53
CA TYR A 64 -12.98 7.23 -11.95
C TYR A 64 -13.25 6.65 -10.56
N ASP A 65 -13.06 5.34 -10.38
CA ASP A 65 -13.39 4.65 -9.12
C ASP A 65 -12.19 4.52 -8.16
N GLY A 66 -10.96 4.66 -8.66
CA GLY A 66 -9.74 4.37 -7.87
C GLY A 66 -8.78 5.54 -7.64
N LEU A 67 -8.66 6.48 -8.59
CA LEU A 67 -7.56 7.48 -8.61
C LEU A 67 -8.04 8.94 -8.67
N GLN A 68 -9.35 9.15 -8.61
CA GLN A 68 -10.01 10.46 -8.64
C GLN A 68 -10.75 10.71 -7.35
N ASP A 69 -10.71 11.96 -6.88
CA ASP A 69 -11.46 12.36 -5.71
C ASP A 69 -12.95 12.41 -6.06
N ALA A 70 -13.76 11.70 -5.28
CA ALA A 70 -15.21 11.62 -5.54
C ALA A 70 -15.93 12.97 -5.34
N TYR A 71 -15.32 13.90 -4.59
CA TYR A 71 -15.94 15.18 -4.25
C TYR A 71 -15.55 16.30 -5.23
N GLN A 72 -14.26 16.44 -5.51
CA GLN A 72 -13.70 17.50 -6.36
C GLN A 72 -13.46 17.07 -7.80
N GLY A 73 -13.46 15.76 -8.09
CA GLY A 73 -13.18 15.23 -9.42
C GLY A 73 -11.73 15.44 -9.88
N VAL A 74 -10.79 15.70 -8.95
CA VAL A 74 -9.36 15.86 -9.27
C VAL A 74 -8.59 14.56 -9.04
N ALA A 75 -7.51 14.34 -9.77
CA ALA A 75 -6.64 13.19 -9.54
C ALA A 75 -5.95 13.28 -8.16
N MET A 76 -5.80 12.14 -7.47
CA MET A 76 -5.17 12.07 -6.12
C MET A 76 -3.81 12.76 -6.04
N GLY A 77 -3.02 12.76 -7.11
CA GLY A 77 -1.72 13.42 -7.13
C GLY A 77 -1.77 14.94 -6.95
N ASN A 78 -2.91 15.60 -7.18
CA ASN A 78 -3.07 17.03 -6.86
C ASN A 78 -3.01 17.27 -5.34
N PHE A 79 -3.55 16.35 -4.55
CA PHE A 79 -3.47 16.41 -3.09
C PHE A 79 -2.06 16.05 -2.57
N ALA A 80 -1.32 15.23 -3.31
CA ALA A 80 0.11 15.01 -3.03
C ALA A 80 0.92 16.30 -3.22
N GLU A 81 0.62 17.13 -4.23
CA GLU A 81 1.23 18.47 -4.38
C GLU A 81 0.88 19.41 -3.21
N THR A 82 -0.36 19.37 -2.72
CA THR A 82 -0.78 20.10 -1.51
C THR A 82 0.05 19.69 -0.30
N CYS A 83 0.29 18.39 -0.14
CA CYS A 83 1.15 17.85 0.93
C CYS A 83 2.60 18.30 0.77
N ALA A 84 3.17 18.20 -0.44
CA ALA A 84 4.52 18.68 -0.73
C ALA A 84 4.69 20.16 -0.36
N SER A 85 3.71 20.99 -0.72
CA SER A 85 3.68 22.42 -0.42
C SER A 85 3.61 22.70 1.08
N LYS A 86 2.73 21.99 1.81
CA LYS A 86 2.56 22.15 3.26
C LYS A 86 3.85 21.89 4.04
N TYR A 87 4.55 20.81 3.71
CA TYR A 87 5.78 20.40 4.40
C TYR A 87 7.06 20.96 3.75
N GLN A 88 6.93 21.74 2.68
CA GLN A 88 8.05 22.26 1.88
C GLN A 88 8.99 21.14 1.39
N PHE A 89 8.42 19.98 1.04
CA PHE A 89 9.17 18.87 0.45
C PHE A 89 9.52 19.22 -1.00
N SER A 90 10.78 19.60 -1.23
CA SER A 90 11.24 19.95 -2.56
C SER A 90 11.18 18.74 -3.50
N ARG A 91 11.20 19.02 -4.81
CA ARG A 91 11.28 17.99 -5.86
C ARG A 91 12.47 17.06 -5.64
N GLU A 92 13.62 17.61 -5.29
CA GLU A 92 14.86 16.87 -5.05
C GLU A 92 14.75 15.95 -3.85
N MET A 93 14.04 16.37 -2.78
CA MET A 93 13.79 15.51 -1.61
C MET A 93 12.89 14.32 -1.97
N GLN A 94 11.83 14.57 -2.74
CA GLN A 94 10.91 13.51 -3.18
C GLN A 94 11.59 12.52 -4.13
N ASP A 95 12.40 13.01 -5.07
CA ASP A 95 13.18 12.17 -5.98
C ASP A 95 14.25 11.37 -5.24
N ALA A 96 14.94 11.97 -4.26
CA ALA A 96 15.92 11.27 -3.43
C ALA A 96 15.27 10.13 -2.64
N PHE A 97 14.07 10.37 -2.08
CA PHE A 97 13.29 9.33 -1.41
C PHE A 97 12.93 8.19 -2.37
N ALA A 98 12.42 8.50 -3.56
CA ALA A 98 12.05 7.52 -4.57
C ALA A 98 13.25 6.69 -5.07
N ILE A 99 14.40 7.34 -5.29
CA ILE A 99 15.66 6.66 -5.67
C ILE A 99 16.09 5.69 -4.58
N GLU A 100 16.01 6.07 -3.31
CA GLU A 100 16.34 5.18 -2.19
C GLU A 100 15.38 3.99 -2.11
N SER A 101 14.07 4.22 -2.24
CA SER A 101 13.06 3.15 -2.33
C SER A 101 13.38 2.18 -3.47
N LEU A 102 13.76 2.69 -4.64
CA LEU A 102 14.16 1.88 -5.79
C LEU A 102 15.45 1.08 -5.55
N ASN A 103 16.46 1.70 -4.95
CA ASN A 103 17.72 1.02 -4.63
C ASN A 103 17.50 -0.14 -3.65
N ARG A 104 16.65 0.07 -2.63
CA ARG A 104 16.29 -0.97 -1.66
C ARG A 104 15.50 -2.11 -2.31
N ALA A 105 14.54 -1.79 -3.18
CA ALA A 105 13.78 -2.80 -3.90
C ALA A 105 14.67 -3.65 -4.82
N LYS A 106 15.56 -3.01 -5.59
CA LYS A 106 16.54 -3.72 -6.43
C LYS A 106 17.46 -4.63 -5.60
N GLN A 107 17.96 -4.14 -4.48
CA GLN A 107 18.81 -4.93 -3.59
C GLN A 107 18.04 -6.10 -2.95
N ALA A 108 16.78 -5.89 -2.54
CA ALA A 108 15.94 -6.93 -1.97
C ALA A 108 15.67 -8.05 -2.99
N ILE A 109 15.37 -7.70 -4.25
CA ILE A 109 15.22 -8.66 -5.35
C ILE A 109 16.53 -9.40 -5.62
N GLU A 110 17.63 -8.69 -5.83
CA GLU A 110 18.94 -9.29 -6.14
C GLU A 110 19.39 -10.31 -5.08
N ARG A 111 19.10 -10.01 -3.81
CA ARG A 111 19.47 -10.88 -2.69
C ARG A 111 18.39 -11.91 -2.31
N GLY A 112 17.30 -11.99 -3.07
CA GLY A 112 16.23 -12.97 -2.88
C GLY A 112 15.42 -12.76 -1.59
N TYR A 113 15.26 -11.53 -1.12
CA TYR A 113 14.57 -11.25 0.14
C TYR A 113 13.07 -11.52 0.06
N PHE A 114 12.47 -11.36 -1.14
CA PHE A 114 11.06 -11.62 -1.39
C PHE A 114 10.73 -13.08 -1.70
N ALA A 115 11.73 -13.98 -1.77
CA ALA A 115 11.54 -15.37 -2.18
C ALA A 115 10.58 -16.16 -1.28
N ASN A 116 10.45 -15.77 0.00
CA ASN A 116 9.54 -16.42 0.95
C ASN A 116 8.12 -15.83 0.94
N GLU A 117 7.93 -14.64 0.35
CA GLU A 117 6.63 -13.96 0.35
C GLU A 117 5.92 -13.98 -1.02
N VAL A 118 6.65 -14.17 -2.11
CA VAL A 118 6.09 -14.23 -3.47
C VAL A 118 5.70 -15.66 -3.83
N ALA A 119 4.41 -15.85 -4.13
CA ALA A 119 3.91 -17.07 -4.76
C ALA A 119 3.95 -16.93 -6.29
N PRO A 120 4.68 -17.78 -7.04
CA PRO A 120 4.77 -17.70 -8.49
C PRO A 120 3.41 -17.84 -9.18
N VAL A 121 3.16 -16.99 -10.18
CA VAL A 121 1.96 -17.04 -11.03
C VAL A 121 2.35 -17.58 -12.41
N THR A 122 1.74 -18.69 -12.81
CA THR A 122 1.95 -19.25 -14.16
C THR A 122 0.88 -18.75 -15.13
N VAL A 123 1.30 -18.05 -16.18
CA VAL A 123 0.44 -17.52 -17.24
C VAL A 123 0.61 -18.38 -18.49
N SER A 124 -0.39 -19.19 -18.80
CA SER A 124 -0.41 -20.02 -20.01
C SER A 124 -0.79 -19.20 -21.24
N ASN A 125 0.03 -19.25 -22.29
CA ASN A 125 -0.26 -18.66 -23.59
C ASN A 125 -0.02 -19.65 -24.73
N ARG A 126 -0.39 -19.28 -25.97
CA ARG A 126 -0.26 -20.17 -27.15
C ARG A 126 1.18 -20.63 -27.44
N ARG A 127 2.20 -19.93 -26.94
CA ARG A 127 3.63 -20.23 -27.11
C ARG A 127 4.22 -21.01 -25.92
N GLY A 128 3.42 -21.29 -24.88
CA GLY A 128 3.85 -21.97 -23.66
C GLY A 128 3.51 -21.21 -22.39
N ASP A 129 3.92 -21.77 -21.26
CA ASP A 129 3.72 -21.17 -19.94
C ASP A 129 4.83 -20.16 -19.63
N VAL A 130 4.45 -19.03 -19.03
CA VAL A 130 5.37 -18.03 -18.50
C VAL A 130 5.14 -17.94 -16.99
N VAL A 131 6.20 -18.13 -16.21
CA VAL A 131 6.15 -17.97 -14.75
C VAL A 131 6.52 -16.53 -14.41
N VAL A 132 5.68 -15.88 -13.60
CA VAL A 132 5.89 -14.55 -13.04
C VAL A 132 6.09 -14.71 -11.53
N ASP A 133 7.31 -14.49 -11.05
CA ASP A 133 7.73 -14.70 -9.66
C ASP A 133 8.58 -13.54 -9.11
N THR A 134 8.71 -12.47 -9.86
CA THR A 134 9.59 -11.33 -9.55
C THR A 134 8.85 -10.03 -9.83
N ASP A 135 8.92 -9.07 -8.90
CA ASP A 135 8.38 -7.72 -9.10
C ASP A 135 9.09 -7.03 -10.28
N GLU A 136 8.33 -6.68 -11.32
CA GLU A 136 8.90 -6.18 -12.58
C GLU A 136 9.35 -4.70 -12.51
N GLN A 137 8.69 -3.90 -11.67
CA GLN A 137 8.78 -2.45 -11.70
C GLN A 137 10.20 -1.97 -11.35
N PRO A 138 10.88 -2.50 -10.31
CA PRO A 138 12.26 -2.13 -10.01
C PRO A 138 13.22 -2.43 -11.16
N GLY A 139 13.05 -3.56 -11.85
CA GLY A 139 13.91 -3.97 -12.97
C GLY A 139 13.80 -3.05 -14.19
N ASN A 140 12.62 -2.47 -14.41
CA ASN A 140 12.33 -1.59 -15.55
C ASN A 140 12.73 -0.12 -15.32
N ALA A 141 12.98 0.28 -14.07
CA ALA A 141 13.25 1.65 -13.70
C ALA A 141 14.65 2.14 -14.12
N LYS A 142 14.72 3.43 -14.51
CA LYS A 142 15.93 4.14 -14.97
C LYS A 142 16.26 5.30 -14.01
N PRO A 143 17.04 5.05 -12.93
CA PRO A 143 17.29 6.04 -11.87
C PRO A 143 17.84 7.37 -12.39
N GLU A 144 18.71 7.31 -13.40
CA GLU A 144 19.35 8.48 -14.01
C GLU A 144 18.37 9.42 -14.71
N LYS A 145 17.17 8.94 -15.05
CA LYS A 145 16.12 9.74 -15.68
C LYS A 145 15.19 10.41 -14.68
N ILE A 146 15.18 9.97 -13.41
CA ILE A 146 14.24 10.45 -12.39
C ILE A 146 14.28 11.99 -12.26
N PRO A 147 15.45 12.65 -12.12
CA PRO A 147 15.50 14.11 -11.99
C PRO A 147 14.98 14.87 -13.23
N GLN A 148 14.91 14.21 -14.38
CA GLN A 148 14.50 14.81 -15.66
C GLN A 148 12.99 14.65 -15.94
N LEU A 149 12.28 13.90 -15.10
CA LEU A 149 10.85 13.67 -15.29
C LEU A 149 10.07 14.96 -15.10
N ARG A 150 9.07 15.14 -15.98
CA ARG A 150 8.12 16.24 -15.91
C ARG A 150 7.13 15.99 -14.77
N PRO A 151 6.61 17.06 -14.13
CA PRO A 151 5.51 16.95 -13.21
C PRO A 151 4.29 16.25 -13.84
N ALA A 152 3.63 15.40 -13.07
CA ALA A 152 2.54 14.54 -13.56
C ALA A 152 1.14 15.15 -13.36
N PHE A 153 0.96 16.01 -12.35
CA PHE A 153 -0.37 16.47 -11.93
C PHE A 153 -0.58 17.99 -12.07
N GLN A 154 0.46 18.79 -11.83
CA GLN A 154 0.42 20.25 -11.95
C GLN A 154 1.58 20.74 -12.81
N LYS A 155 1.38 21.81 -13.60
CA LYS A 155 2.38 22.30 -14.57
C LYS A 155 3.74 22.60 -13.93
N ASP A 156 3.73 23.23 -12.77
CA ASP A 156 4.91 23.60 -11.99
C ASP A 156 4.98 22.78 -10.69
N GLY A 157 4.43 21.56 -10.72
CA GLY A 157 4.37 20.64 -9.60
C GLY A 157 5.70 19.93 -9.30
N SER A 158 5.72 19.19 -8.20
CA SER A 158 6.86 18.43 -7.70
C SER A 158 6.67 16.91 -7.86
N VAL A 159 5.43 16.45 -7.98
CA VAL A 159 5.09 15.03 -8.09
C VAL A 159 5.29 14.56 -9.54
N THR A 160 6.02 13.47 -9.71
CA THR A 160 6.35 12.85 -10.99
C THR A 160 6.01 11.37 -11.00
N ALA A 161 6.11 10.74 -12.17
CA ALA A 161 5.90 9.30 -12.31
C ALA A 161 6.91 8.42 -11.54
N ALA A 162 8.02 8.97 -11.02
CA ALA A 162 8.99 8.21 -10.23
C ALA A 162 8.83 8.39 -8.72
N ASN A 163 8.33 9.54 -8.27
CA ASN A 163 8.08 9.81 -6.86
C ASN A 163 6.58 9.62 -6.49
N ALA A 164 5.81 9.06 -7.43
CA ALA A 164 4.51 8.46 -7.24
C ALA A 164 4.59 6.96 -7.55
N SER A 165 3.77 6.16 -6.87
CA SER A 165 3.65 4.74 -7.20
C SER A 165 3.06 4.52 -8.59
N SER A 166 3.47 3.43 -9.25
CA SER A 166 2.93 3.04 -10.55
C SER A 166 1.59 2.31 -10.42
N ILE A 167 0.82 2.34 -11.51
CA ILE A 167 -0.34 1.46 -11.71
C ILE A 167 0.17 0.02 -11.75
N SER A 168 -0.43 -0.87 -10.97
CA SER A 168 0.10 -2.22 -10.78
C SER A 168 -0.99 -3.25 -10.57
N ASP A 169 -0.67 -4.49 -10.93
CA ASP A 169 -1.50 -5.67 -10.71
C ASP A 169 -0.88 -6.54 -9.61
N GLY A 170 -1.71 -7.15 -8.76
CA GLY A 170 -1.20 -8.04 -7.72
C GLY A 170 -2.26 -8.48 -6.73
N ALA A 171 -1.91 -9.48 -5.92
CA ALA A 171 -2.72 -9.96 -4.82
C ALA A 171 -1.84 -10.35 -3.63
N ALA A 172 -2.36 -10.17 -2.42
CA ALA A 172 -1.71 -10.57 -1.18
C ALA A 172 -2.76 -11.04 -0.18
N ALA A 173 -2.47 -12.10 0.57
CA ALA A 173 -3.40 -12.67 1.54
C ALA A 173 -2.67 -13.31 2.73
N LEU A 174 -3.38 -13.40 3.85
CA LEU A 174 -2.95 -14.06 5.08
C LEU A 174 -4.04 -15.03 5.56
N ALA A 175 -3.61 -16.12 6.19
CA ALA A 175 -4.48 -16.96 6.99
C ALA A 175 -4.44 -16.49 8.44
N LEU A 176 -5.61 -16.26 9.03
CA LEU A 176 -5.80 -15.72 10.38
C LEU A 176 -6.51 -16.77 11.24
N MET A 177 -6.03 -16.94 12.46
CA MET A 177 -6.62 -17.79 13.50
C MET A 177 -6.40 -17.13 14.86
N MET A 178 -7.20 -17.51 15.86
CA MET A 178 -6.81 -17.28 17.26
C MET A 178 -5.59 -18.17 17.59
N SER A 179 -4.72 -17.72 18.50
CA SER A 179 -3.47 -18.42 18.80
C SER A 179 -3.71 -19.83 19.36
N ASP A 180 -4.69 -19.97 20.23
CA ASP A 180 -5.12 -21.25 20.81
C ASP A 180 -5.66 -22.23 19.75
N GLU A 181 -6.42 -21.73 18.77
CA GLU A 181 -6.91 -22.52 17.63
C GLU A 181 -5.75 -22.98 16.73
N ALA A 182 -4.77 -22.12 16.48
CA ALA A 182 -3.57 -22.49 15.71
C ALA A 182 -2.77 -23.58 16.45
N GLU A 183 -2.55 -23.42 17.76
CA GLU A 183 -1.86 -24.39 18.61
C GLU A 183 -2.60 -25.73 18.66
N ALA A 184 -3.93 -25.72 18.82
CA ALA A 184 -4.76 -26.94 18.81
C ALA A 184 -4.67 -27.72 17.50
N ARG A 185 -4.35 -27.03 16.39
CA ARG A 185 -4.11 -27.63 15.06
C ARG A 185 -2.65 -28.00 14.80
N GLY A 186 -1.74 -27.77 15.75
CA GLY A 186 -0.31 -28.00 15.58
C GLY A 186 0.35 -27.04 14.58
N LEU A 187 -0.26 -25.88 14.32
CA LEU A 187 0.28 -24.83 13.46
C LEU A 187 1.15 -23.88 14.29
N LYS A 188 2.18 -23.31 13.65
CA LYS A 188 3.03 -22.27 14.24
C LYS A 188 2.61 -20.91 13.69
N PRO A 189 2.00 -20.03 14.50
CA PRO A 189 1.72 -18.67 14.06
C PRO A 189 3.00 -17.93 13.68
N ILE A 190 2.93 -17.07 12.67
CA ILE A 190 4.09 -16.29 12.19
C ILE A 190 4.21 -14.96 12.93
N ALA A 191 3.07 -14.30 13.14
CA ALA A 191 2.96 -13.02 13.83
C ALA A 191 1.62 -12.93 14.57
N LEU A 192 1.59 -12.14 15.64
CA LEU A 192 0.39 -11.75 16.38
C LEU A 192 -0.04 -10.36 15.93
N ILE A 193 -1.35 -10.16 15.75
CA ILE A 193 -1.93 -8.84 15.54
C ILE A 193 -2.29 -8.26 16.92
N HIS A 194 -1.53 -7.28 17.39
CA HIS A 194 -1.77 -6.64 18.69
C HIS A 194 -2.92 -5.65 18.66
N GLY A 195 -3.12 -5.00 17.51
CA GLY A 195 -4.21 -4.05 17.32
C GLY A 195 -4.14 -3.34 15.99
N TYR A 196 -5.23 -2.66 15.69
CA TYR A 196 -5.38 -1.87 14.47
C TYR A 196 -6.37 -0.75 14.72
N ASP A 197 -6.25 0.32 13.94
CA ASP A 197 -7.16 1.45 13.98
C ASP A 197 -7.31 2.08 12.59
N GLU A 198 -8.32 2.93 12.46
CA GLU A 198 -8.56 3.73 11.27
C GLU A 198 -8.64 5.22 11.63
N SER A 199 -8.39 6.07 10.65
CA SER A 199 -8.57 7.52 10.77
C SER A 199 -9.29 8.05 9.54
N ALA A 200 -9.96 9.18 9.72
CA ALA A 200 -10.58 9.94 8.65
C ALA A 200 -10.37 11.43 8.92
N GLN A 201 -10.15 12.19 7.87
CA GLN A 201 -10.04 13.65 7.83
C GLN A 201 -10.50 14.14 6.46
N GLU A 202 -10.35 15.43 6.17
CA GLU A 202 -10.78 15.96 4.88
C GLU A 202 -10.05 15.26 3.71
N PRO A 203 -10.76 14.97 2.58
CA PRO A 203 -10.23 14.16 1.47
C PRO A 203 -8.89 14.64 0.90
N GLU A 204 -8.72 15.96 0.84
CA GLU A 204 -7.50 16.61 0.34
C GLU A 204 -6.26 16.33 1.19
N TRP A 205 -6.43 15.88 2.43
CA TRP A 205 -5.35 15.57 3.35
C TRP A 205 -5.08 14.07 3.48
N PHE A 206 -5.61 13.22 2.60
CA PHE A 206 -5.40 11.76 2.71
C PHE A 206 -3.94 11.33 2.90
N THR A 207 -2.98 12.12 2.37
CA THR A 207 -1.54 11.87 2.50
C THR A 207 -1.02 11.89 3.95
N THR A 208 -1.68 12.59 4.88
CA THR A 208 -1.26 12.65 6.29
C THR A 208 -2.14 11.84 7.23
N ALA A 209 -3.27 11.30 6.74
CA ALA A 209 -4.16 10.44 7.52
C ALA A 209 -3.45 9.24 8.19
N PRO A 210 -2.40 8.61 7.59
CA PRO A 210 -1.63 7.55 8.24
C PRO A 210 -1.07 7.91 9.61
N VAL A 211 -0.69 9.19 9.84
CA VAL A 211 -0.13 9.67 11.10
C VAL A 211 -1.11 9.43 12.24
N THR A 212 -2.37 9.84 12.05
CA THR A 212 -3.42 9.68 13.05
C THR A 212 -3.79 8.21 13.27
N ALA A 213 -3.88 7.41 12.19
CA ALA A 213 -4.16 5.98 12.31
C ALA A 213 -3.07 5.24 13.11
N VAL A 214 -1.80 5.57 12.87
CA VAL A 214 -0.66 5.05 13.62
C VAL A 214 -0.72 5.46 15.09
N GLN A 215 -0.92 6.76 15.39
CA GLN A 215 -1.01 7.24 16.77
C GLN A 215 -2.13 6.56 17.55
N ASN A 216 -3.30 6.40 16.93
CA ASN A 216 -4.43 5.68 17.51
C ASN A 216 -4.07 4.20 17.78
N THR A 217 -3.42 3.54 16.81
CA THR A 217 -3.00 2.14 16.95
C THR A 217 -1.97 1.96 18.06
N LEU A 218 -0.92 2.80 18.10
CA LEU A 218 0.09 2.80 19.15
C LEU A 218 -0.55 2.97 20.54
N LYS A 219 -1.44 3.95 20.70
CA LYS A 219 -2.18 4.16 21.94
C LYS A 219 -3.03 2.94 22.32
N ARG A 220 -3.68 2.31 21.34
CA ARG A 220 -4.53 1.13 21.53
C ARG A 220 -3.74 -0.09 22.02
N VAL A 221 -2.53 -0.30 21.50
CA VAL A 221 -1.67 -1.43 21.89
C VAL A 221 -0.72 -1.10 23.05
N GLY A 222 -0.70 0.15 23.49
CA GLY A 222 0.16 0.61 24.58
C GLY A 222 1.65 0.66 24.21
N TRP A 223 1.97 0.88 22.93
CA TRP A 223 3.35 1.00 22.45
C TRP A 223 3.72 2.46 22.24
N SER A 224 4.99 2.78 22.47
CA SER A 224 5.63 4.01 22.01
C SER A 224 6.20 3.85 20.59
N ILE A 225 6.51 4.98 19.94
CA ILE A 225 7.14 4.98 18.60
C ILE A 225 8.50 4.26 18.63
N ASP A 226 9.28 4.46 19.70
CA ASP A 226 10.64 3.91 19.83
C ASP A 226 10.66 2.38 19.97
N GLU A 227 9.57 1.79 20.46
CA GLU A 227 9.41 0.33 20.57
C GLU A 227 9.14 -0.36 19.23
N VAL A 228 8.79 0.38 18.18
CA VAL A 228 8.58 -0.21 16.86
C VAL A 228 9.92 -0.37 16.16
N ASP A 229 10.26 -1.62 15.84
CA ASP A 229 11.51 -1.99 15.18
C ASP A 229 11.47 -1.66 13.69
N LEU A 230 10.33 -1.95 13.04
CA LEU A 230 10.17 -1.82 11.60
C LEU A 230 8.81 -1.24 11.18
N TRP A 231 8.85 -0.42 10.14
CA TRP A 231 7.70 0.31 9.62
C TRP A 231 7.52 0.01 8.13
N GLU A 232 6.28 -0.29 7.76
CA GLU A 232 5.84 -0.30 6.37
C GLU A 232 4.75 0.76 6.19
N ILE A 233 5.10 1.90 5.61
CA ILE A 233 4.14 2.96 5.27
C ILE A 233 4.05 3.06 3.76
N ASN A 234 2.86 2.77 3.22
CA ASN A 234 2.70 2.69 1.77
C ASN A 234 3.03 4.01 1.07
N GLU A 235 3.88 3.92 0.04
CA GLU A 235 4.37 5.05 -0.73
C GLU A 235 3.45 5.34 -1.94
N ALA A 236 2.14 5.57 -1.69
CA ALA A 236 1.24 5.95 -2.79
C ALA A 236 1.81 7.14 -3.58
N PHE A 237 2.37 8.09 -2.83
CA PHE A 237 3.30 9.12 -3.26
C PHE A 237 4.44 9.20 -2.23
N ALA A 238 5.65 9.60 -2.63
CA ALA A 238 6.79 9.76 -1.72
C ALA A 238 6.45 10.64 -0.52
N VAL A 239 5.68 11.72 -0.75
CA VAL A 239 5.23 12.65 0.29
C VAL A 239 4.41 12.02 1.41
N VAL A 240 3.72 10.89 1.15
CA VAL A 240 2.94 10.17 2.18
C VAL A 240 3.87 9.60 3.26
N ALA A 241 4.88 8.84 2.83
CA ALA A 241 5.86 8.26 3.73
C ALA A 241 6.74 9.35 4.37
N MET A 242 7.15 10.37 3.59
CA MET A 242 7.92 11.50 4.11
C MET A 242 7.17 12.30 5.18
N ALA A 243 5.86 12.55 5.00
CA ALA A 243 5.04 13.22 6.00
C ALA A 243 4.93 12.39 7.28
N ALA A 244 4.74 11.07 7.16
CA ALA A 244 4.71 10.19 8.32
C ALA A 244 6.06 10.14 9.04
N MET A 245 7.18 10.09 8.31
CA MET A 245 8.52 10.18 8.91
C MET A 245 8.72 11.49 9.67
N HIS A 246 8.30 12.61 9.09
CA HIS A 246 8.41 13.92 9.71
C HIS A 246 7.57 14.04 11.00
N GLU A 247 6.28 13.71 10.93
CA GLU A 247 5.32 13.87 12.04
C GLU A 247 5.55 12.87 13.18
N LEU A 248 6.00 11.66 12.87
CA LEU A 248 6.21 10.58 13.84
C LEU A 248 7.69 10.39 14.19
N SER A 249 8.59 11.19 13.64
CA SER A 249 10.05 11.05 13.83
C SER A 249 10.57 9.65 13.49
N ILE A 250 9.98 8.99 12.48
CA ILE A 250 10.38 7.64 12.07
C ILE A 250 11.72 7.72 11.31
N PRO A 251 12.77 7.02 11.77
CA PRO A 251 14.03 6.96 11.03
C PRO A 251 13.84 6.26 9.68
N HIS A 252 14.39 6.83 8.60
CA HIS A 252 14.29 6.21 7.26
C HIS A 252 14.93 4.81 7.21
N SER A 253 15.87 4.49 8.10
CA SER A 253 16.50 3.17 8.22
C SER A 253 15.59 2.09 8.79
N LYS A 254 14.44 2.48 9.38
CA LYS A 254 13.41 1.57 9.89
C LYS A 254 12.15 1.55 9.02
N LEU A 255 12.04 2.40 8.00
CA LEU A 255 10.86 2.52 7.15
C LEU A 255 11.14 1.95 5.76
N ASN A 256 10.27 1.04 5.29
CA ASN A 256 10.30 0.46 3.94
C ASN A 256 11.70 -0.03 3.56
N VAL A 257 12.28 -0.89 4.40
CA VAL A 257 13.70 -1.30 4.31
C VAL A 257 14.02 -2.18 3.10
N HIS A 258 12.99 -2.69 2.43
CA HIS A 258 13.11 -3.44 1.17
C HIS A 258 12.53 -2.66 -0.02
N GLY A 259 12.38 -1.35 0.13
CA GLY A 259 11.71 -0.49 -0.83
C GLY A 259 10.20 -0.52 -0.65
N GLY A 260 9.52 0.48 -1.18
CA GLY A 260 8.07 0.60 -1.08
C GLY A 260 7.43 0.85 -2.44
N ALA A 261 6.18 1.33 -2.41
CA ALA A 261 5.33 1.41 -3.60
C ALA A 261 5.81 2.39 -4.70
N CYS A 262 6.70 3.34 -4.40
CA CYS A 262 7.34 4.15 -5.47
C CYS A 262 8.18 3.26 -6.40
N ALA A 263 8.69 2.14 -5.90
CA ALA A 263 9.50 1.19 -6.67
C ALA A 263 8.76 -0.11 -7.01
N LEU A 264 8.02 -0.66 -6.04
CA LEU A 264 7.33 -1.96 -6.14
C LEU A 264 5.93 -1.84 -6.77
N GLY A 265 5.39 -0.62 -6.88
CA GLY A 265 4.05 -0.39 -7.41
C GLY A 265 2.93 -0.45 -6.36
N HIS A 266 1.72 -0.05 -6.78
CA HIS A 266 0.57 0.10 -5.88
C HIS A 266 -0.71 -0.52 -6.46
N PRO A 267 -0.88 -1.86 -6.40
CA PRO A 267 -2.15 -2.51 -6.71
C PRO A 267 -3.16 -2.13 -5.61
N ILE A 268 -4.02 -1.14 -5.86
CA ILE A 268 -4.75 -0.41 -4.81
C ILE A 268 -5.51 -1.34 -3.85
N GLY A 269 -6.31 -2.28 -4.36
CA GLY A 269 -7.10 -3.21 -3.56
C GLY A 269 -6.27 -4.25 -2.79
N ALA A 270 -5.01 -4.50 -3.17
CA ALA A 270 -4.13 -5.50 -2.55
C ALA A 270 -3.08 -4.90 -1.59
N SER A 271 -2.76 -3.62 -1.75
CA SER A 271 -1.57 -3.01 -1.18
C SER A 271 -1.52 -3.06 0.34
N GLY A 272 -2.66 -2.92 1.02
CA GLY A 272 -2.72 -3.02 2.48
C GLY A 272 -2.29 -4.38 3.04
N ALA A 273 -2.57 -5.48 2.33
CA ALA A 273 -2.06 -6.81 2.71
C ALA A 273 -0.62 -7.01 2.24
N ARG A 274 -0.26 -6.48 1.06
CA ARG A 274 1.10 -6.59 0.52
C ARG A 274 2.12 -5.98 1.47
N ILE A 275 1.89 -4.76 1.98
CA ILE A 275 2.80 -4.14 2.96
C ILE A 275 2.89 -4.92 4.28
N LEU A 276 1.81 -5.57 4.72
CA LEU A 276 1.83 -6.42 5.92
C LEU A 276 2.65 -7.70 5.71
N VAL A 277 2.49 -8.32 4.53
CA VAL A 277 3.27 -9.50 4.14
C VAL A 277 4.76 -9.16 4.09
N THR A 278 5.12 -8.06 3.42
CA THR A 278 6.51 -7.57 3.36
C THR A 278 7.06 -7.23 4.74
N LEU A 279 6.27 -6.56 5.60
CA LEU A 279 6.67 -6.24 6.98
C LEU A 279 7.05 -7.50 7.77
N ILE A 280 6.19 -8.53 7.74
CA ILE A 280 6.42 -9.79 8.45
C ILE A 280 7.74 -10.43 8.03
N HIS A 281 7.97 -10.58 6.72
CA HIS A 281 9.16 -11.26 6.20
C HIS A 281 10.43 -10.44 6.41
N ALA A 282 10.36 -9.11 6.29
CA ALA A 282 11.47 -8.22 6.58
C ALA A 282 11.87 -8.28 8.06
N MET A 283 10.90 -8.31 8.98
CA MET A 283 11.16 -8.47 10.41
C MET A 283 11.81 -9.82 10.73
N GLN A 284 11.31 -10.92 10.13
CA GLN A 284 11.88 -12.26 10.35
C GLN A 284 13.34 -12.31 9.93
N ARG A 285 13.66 -11.69 8.80
CA ARG A 285 15.02 -11.61 8.28
C ARG A 285 15.96 -10.82 9.19
N ARG A 286 15.45 -9.74 9.80
CA ARG A 286 16.24 -8.83 10.63
C ARG A 286 16.33 -9.25 12.09
N GLY A 287 15.49 -10.19 12.53
CA GLY A 287 15.33 -10.54 13.93
C GLY A 287 14.62 -9.45 14.73
N ASP A 288 13.83 -8.61 14.05
CA ASP A 288 13.00 -7.57 14.66
C ASP A 288 11.76 -8.21 15.32
N LYS A 289 11.13 -7.54 16.29
CA LYS A 289 10.00 -8.09 17.04
C LYS A 289 8.70 -7.35 16.77
N LYS A 290 8.69 -6.03 16.86
CA LYS A 290 7.48 -5.19 16.75
C LYS A 290 7.46 -4.42 15.43
N GLY A 291 6.34 -4.52 14.71
CA GLY A 291 6.16 -3.89 13.41
C GLY A 291 4.88 -3.06 13.34
N MET A 292 4.90 -2.01 12.52
CA MET A 292 3.73 -1.20 12.20
C MET A 292 3.56 -1.08 10.68
N ALA A 293 2.40 -1.49 10.16
CA ALA A 293 2.00 -1.24 8.78
C ALA A 293 0.91 -0.17 8.72
N SER A 294 1.01 0.78 7.79
CA SER A 294 -0.01 1.82 7.60
C SER A 294 -0.08 2.29 6.15
N LEU A 295 -1.26 2.77 5.73
CA LEU A 295 -1.46 3.36 4.43
C LEU A 295 -2.57 4.41 4.40
N CYS A 296 -2.40 5.39 3.53
CA CYS A 296 -3.42 6.36 3.18
C CYS A 296 -4.48 5.76 2.25
N ILE A 297 -5.66 6.36 2.23
CA ILE A 297 -6.83 5.92 1.45
C ILE A 297 -7.46 7.15 0.81
N GLY A 298 -7.67 7.10 -0.52
CA GLY A 298 -8.41 8.15 -1.24
C GLY A 298 -9.76 8.43 -0.58
N GLY A 299 -10.13 9.71 -0.48
CA GLY A 299 -11.28 10.15 0.31
C GLY A 299 -10.95 10.61 1.74
N GLY A 300 -9.67 10.61 2.13
CA GLY A 300 -9.21 11.23 3.38
C GLY A 300 -9.06 10.27 4.55
N GLU A 301 -8.92 8.97 4.29
CA GLU A 301 -8.86 7.95 5.33
C GLU A 301 -7.49 7.28 5.44
N ALA A 302 -7.27 6.51 6.50
CA ALA A 302 -6.12 5.61 6.63
C ALA A 302 -6.44 4.41 7.53
N THR A 303 -5.62 3.37 7.40
CA THR A 303 -5.62 2.21 8.31
C THR A 303 -4.22 1.94 8.79
N ALA A 304 -4.07 1.51 10.04
CA ALA A 304 -2.81 1.07 10.61
C ALA A 304 -2.99 -0.23 11.41
N MET A 305 -1.94 -1.05 11.44
CA MET A 305 -1.92 -2.35 12.13
C MET A 305 -0.56 -2.61 12.78
N ALA A 306 -0.61 -2.90 14.09
CA ALA A 306 0.55 -3.29 14.89
C ALA A 306 0.63 -4.82 14.98
N ILE A 307 1.80 -5.36 14.65
CA ILE A 307 2.08 -6.80 14.69
C ILE A 307 3.35 -7.09 15.49
N GLU A 308 3.43 -8.28 16.07
CA GLU A 308 4.63 -8.78 16.74
C GLU A 308 4.95 -10.19 16.22
N LEU A 309 6.21 -10.48 15.88
CA LEU A 309 6.59 -11.82 15.47
C LEU A 309 6.51 -12.81 16.63
N VAL A 310 6.09 -14.04 16.33
CA VAL A 310 6.16 -15.15 17.28
C VAL A 310 7.57 -15.75 17.22
N GLY A 311 8.21 -15.89 18.38
CA GLY A 311 9.56 -16.43 18.54
C GLY A 311 9.69 -17.94 18.37
#